data_AF-A0A1M6IRJ3-F1
#
_entry.id   AF-A0A1M6IRJ3-F1
#
_cell.length_a   1.000
_cell.length_b   1.000
_cell.length_c   1.000
_cell.angle_alpha   90.00
_cell.angle_beta   90.00
_cell.angle_gamma   90.00
#
_symmetry.space_group_name_H-M   'P 1'
#
loop_
_entity.id
_entity.type
_entity.pdbx_description
1 polymer ?
#
loop_
_entity_poly.entity_id
_entity_poly.type
_entity_poly.pdbx_seq_one_letter_code
_entity_poly.pdbx_strand_id
1 'polypeptide(L)'
;MNIKSIAIALTILLVAVLATVLMQKGNYVSQATEHYEKTTTATFKGSSKIIEYVATSLEQNKLLWALACDAVQTVKTSQDMAKLEAKYFPTTKGSNSLSKKTRRFEATGSYFIVSSFDKVDEDKKTQLKTLSGLNNIDVSALLGLVAPAAPAPSEEEEEYEE
;
A
#
# COMPACT_ATOMS: atom_id res chain seq x y z
N MET A 1 34.60 48.75 53.63
CA MET A 1 34.60 47.48 52.86
C MET A 1 35.97 47.32 52.22
N ASN A 2 36.67 46.23 52.46
CA ASN A 2 38.10 46.10 52.09
C ASN A 2 38.21 45.72 50.60
N ILE A 3 38.96 46.50 49.80
CA ILE A 3 39.08 46.34 48.33
C ILE A 3 39.49 44.92 47.93
N LYS A 4 40.31 44.27 48.76
CA LYS A 4 40.72 42.87 48.58
C LYS A 4 39.54 41.90 48.57
N SER A 5 38.53 42.10 49.43
CA SER A 5 37.35 41.26 49.50
C SER A 5 36.43 41.44 48.28
N ILE A 6 36.36 42.65 47.74
CA ILE A 6 35.60 42.96 46.52
C ILE A 6 36.26 42.31 45.29
N ALA A 7 37.59 42.38 45.19
CA ALA A 7 38.36 41.78 44.10
C ALA A 7 38.25 40.25 44.07
N ILE A 8 38.24 39.60 45.24
CA ILE A 8 38.03 38.15 45.36
C ILE A 8 36.59 37.77 44.97
N ALA A 9 35.60 38.53 45.41
CA ALA A 9 34.20 38.29 45.03
C ALA A 9 33.98 38.43 43.51
N LEU A 10 34.60 39.42 42.87
CA LEU A 10 34.51 39.64 41.42
C LEU A 10 35.20 38.53 40.61
N THR A 11 36.35 38.01 41.07
CA THR A 11 37.02 36.90 40.39
C THR A 11 36.22 35.60 40.48
N ILE A 12 35.59 35.30 41.62
CA ILE A 12 34.69 34.15 41.77
C ILE A 12 33.46 34.29 40.87
N LEU A 13 32.86 35.47 40.81
CA LEU A 13 31.73 35.76 39.92
C LEU A 13 32.11 35.54 38.45
N LEU A 14 33.30 36.00 38.05
CA LEU A 14 33.75 35.90 36.67
C LEU A 14 34.00 34.44 36.25
N VAL A 15 34.57 33.62 37.15
CA VAL A 15 34.74 32.17 36.92
C VAL A 15 33.39 31.45 36.85
N ALA A 16 32.42 31.81 37.69
CA ALA A 16 31.07 31.24 37.66
C ALA A 16 30.31 31.59 36.36
N VAL A 17 30.46 32.82 35.86
CA VAL A 17 29.88 33.25 34.57
C VAL A 17 30.55 32.51 33.41
N LEU A 18 31.87 32.32 33.45
CA LEU A 18 32.60 31.60 32.41
C LEU A 18 32.21 30.12 32.34
N ALA A 19 32.03 29.47 33.50
CA ALA A 19 31.58 28.09 33.59
C ALA A 19 30.16 27.90 33.02
N THR A 20 29.25 28.82 33.34
CA THR A 20 27.86 28.77 32.83
C THR A 20 27.79 29.01 31.32
N VAL A 21 28.59 29.92 30.77
CA VAL A 21 28.65 30.15 29.31
C VAL A 21 29.20 28.93 28.56
N LEU A 22 30.22 28.25 29.10
CA LEU A 22 30.77 27.04 28.50
C LEU A 22 29.79 25.86 28.55
N MET A 23 29.09 25.69 29.68
CA MET A 23 28.04 24.67 29.81
C MET A 23 26.86 24.93 28.87
N GLN A 24 26.43 26.18 28.71
CA GLN A 24 25.38 26.55 27.77
C GLN A 24 25.81 26.23 26.33
N LYS A 25 26.98 26.69 25.88
CA LYS A 25 27.46 26.42 24.51
C LYS A 25 27.61 24.93 24.22
N GLY A 26 28.16 24.15 25.15
CA GLY A 26 28.31 22.70 25.00
C GLY A 26 26.96 21.98 24.89
N ASN A 27 26.00 22.32 25.77
CA ASN A 27 24.68 21.71 25.75
C ASN A 27 23.87 22.11 24.52
N TYR A 28 23.95 23.37 24.06
CA TYR A 28 23.26 23.81 22.85
C TYR A 28 23.77 23.10 21.60
N VAL A 29 25.08 22.92 21.44
CA VAL A 29 25.65 22.20 20.28
C VAL A 29 25.29 20.71 20.34
N SER A 30 25.38 20.08 21.52
CA SER A 30 25.00 18.67 21.69
C SER A 30 23.51 18.43 21.36
N GLN A 31 22.62 19.29 21.87
CA GLN A 31 21.18 19.19 21.60
C GLN A 31 20.85 19.48 20.13
N ALA A 32 21.53 20.46 19.51
CA ALA A 32 21.35 20.74 18.10
C ALA A 32 21.77 19.52 17.26
N THR A 33 22.96 18.96 17.49
CA THR A 33 23.44 17.78 16.77
C THR A 33 22.50 16.58 16.96
N GLU A 34 22.09 16.28 18.19
CA GLU A 34 21.17 15.17 18.48
C GLU A 34 19.81 15.37 17.79
N HIS A 35 19.26 16.60 17.81
CA HIS A 35 18.02 16.92 17.12
C HIS A 35 18.17 16.81 15.59
N TYR A 36 19.29 17.28 15.03
CA TYR A 36 19.57 17.16 13.60
C TYR A 36 19.74 15.71 13.17
N GLU A 37 20.49 14.90 13.91
CA GLU A 37 20.66 13.47 13.62
C GLU A 37 19.34 12.71 13.69
N LYS A 38 18.53 12.97 14.73
CA LYS A 38 17.23 12.34 14.91
C LYS A 38 16.26 12.72 13.79
N THR A 39 16.19 14.00 13.46
CA THR A 39 15.32 14.50 12.38
C THR A 39 15.76 13.94 11.02
N THR A 40 17.07 14.01 10.71
CA THR A 40 17.62 13.50 9.45
C THR A 40 17.39 12.01 9.30
N THR A 41 17.61 11.23 10.36
CA THR A 41 17.36 9.78 10.35
C THR A 41 15.88 9.45 10.18
N ALA A 42 14.99 10.20 10.83
CA ALA A 42 13.55 10.02 10.69
C ALA A 42 13.08 10.34 9.27
N THR A 43 13.53 11.47 8.70
CA THR A 43 13.22 11.85 7.31
C THR A 43 13.76 10.83 6.32
N PHE A 44 15.01 10.39 6.49
CA PHE A 44 15.62 9.38 5.61
C PHE A 44 14.82 8.07 5.64
N LYS A 45 14.50 7.55 6.84
CA LYS A 45 13.69 6.33 6.98
C LYS A 45 12.29 6.49 6.40
N GLY A 46 11.66 7.65 6.58
CA GLY A 46 10.36 7.96 5.98
C GLY A 46 10.42 7.92 4.46
N SER A 47 11.41 8.58 3.87
CA SER A 47 11.64 8.60 2.43
C SER A 47 11.97 7.20 1.87
N SER A 48 12.80 6.41 2.55
CA SER A 48 13.09 5.03 2.12
C SER A 48 11.84 4.16 2.08
N LYS A 49 10.95 4.26 3.07
CA LYS A 49 9.68 3.53 3.08
C LYS A 49 8.76 3.92 1.93
N ILE A 50 8.76 5.21 1.56
CA ILE A 50 7.99 5.69 0.41
C ILE A 50 8.54 5.10 -0.89
N ILE A 51 9.86 5.07 -1.06
CA ILE A 51 10.51 4.48 -2.23
C ILE A 51 10.21 2.98 -2.33
N GLU A 52 10.32 2.25 -1.22
CA GLU A 52 9.96 0.82 -1.16
C GLU A 52 8.49 0.60 -1.54
N TYR A 53 7.58 1.40 -0.98
CA TYR A 53 6.16 1.33 -1.30
C TYR A 53 5.91 1.54 -2.80
N VAL A 54 6.49 2.59 -3.39
CA VAL A 54 6.36 2.86 -4.83
C VAL A 54 6.95 1.72 -5.66
N ALA A 55 8.10 1.17 -5.27
CA ALA A 55 8.72 0.05 -5.96
C ALA A 55 7.82 -1.21 -5.93
N THR A 56 7.27 -1.57 -4.77
CA THR A 56 6.32 -2.69 -4.64
C THR A 56 5.06 -2.48 -5.46
N SER A 57 4.49 -1.26 -5.46
CA SER A 57 3.33 -0.92 -6.27
C SER A 57 3.60 -1.05 -7.79
N LEU A 58 4.77 -0.62 -8.25
CA LEU A 58 5.19 -0.78 -9.64
C LEU A 58 5.33 -2.25 -10.03
N GLU A 59 5.90 -3.06 -9.14
CA GLU A 59 6.04 -4.50 -9.37
C GLU A 59 4.67 -5.20 -9.47
N GLN A 60 3.75 -4.89 -8.56
CA GLN A 60 2.38 -5.43 -8.61
C GLN A 60 1.66 -5.02 -9.90
N ASN A 61 1.77 -3.75 -10.30
CA ASN A 61 1.16 -3.26 -11.55
C ASN A 61 1.75 -3.99 -12.77
N LYS A 62 3.07 -4.14 -12.83
CA LYS A 62 3.75 -4.89 -13.89
C LYS A 62 3.28 -6.34 -13.99
N LEU A 63 3.16 -7.03 -12.85
CA LEU A 63 2.70 -8.42 -12.81
C LEU A 63 1.24 -8.54 -13.24
N LEU A 64 0.37 -7.62 -12.82
CA LEU A 64 -1.03 -7.56 -13.25
C LEU A 64 -1.17 -7.29 -14.76
N TRP A 65 -0.36 -6.38 -15.32
CA TRP A 65 -0.31 -6.17 -16.76
C TRP A 65 0.14 -7.41 -17.52
N ALA A 66 1.20 -8.07 -17.06
CA ALA A 66 1.67 -9.31 -17.67
C ALA A 66 0.59 -10.40 -17.62
N LEU A 67 -0.09 -10.53 -16.48
CA LEU A 67 -1.20 -11.46 -16.32
C LEU A 67 -2.37 -11.14 -17.26
N ALA A 68 -2.75 -9.87 -17.40
CA ALA A 68 -3.81 -9.47 -18.32
C ALA A 68 -3.44 -9.78 -19.79
N CYS A 69 -2.21 -9.48 -20.20
CA CYS A 69 -1.72 -9.80 -21.54
C CYS A 69 -1.71 -11.30 -21.83
N ASP A 70 -1.20 -12.12 -20.90
CA ASP A 70 -1.17 -13.57 -21.03
C ASP A 70 -2.57 -14.18 -21.00
N ALA A 71 -3.48 -13.60 -20.22
CA ALA A 71 -4.86 -14.05 -20.11
C ALA A 71 -5.59 -13.91 -21.44
N VAL A 72 -5.45 -12.78 -22.15
CA VAL A 72 -6.06 -12.58 -23.49
C VAL A 72 -5.64 -13.67 -24.48
N GLN A 73 -4.42 -14.20 -24.35
CA GLN A 73 -3.88 -15.18 -25.29
C GLN A 73 -4.23 -16.63 -24.93
N THR A 74 -4.34 -16.94 -23.64
CA THR A 74 -4.34 -18.33 -23.16
C THR A 74 -5.61 -18.75 -22.44
N VAL A 75 -6.38 -17.80 -21.89
CA VAL A 75 -7.53 -18.10 -21.03
C VAL A 75 -8.80 -18.25 -21.83
N LYS A 76 -9.48 -19.37 -21.65
CA LYS A 76 -10.81 -19.63 -22.23
C LYS A 76 -11.91 -19.72 -21.17
N THR A 77 -11.53 -20.09 -19.95
CA THR A 77 -12.44 -20.30 -18.82
C THR A 77 -11.95 -19.61 -17.55
N SER A 78 -12.83 -19.38 -16.57
CA SER A 78 -12.43 -18.87 -15.25
C SER A 78 -11.45 -19.79 -14.51
N GLN A 79 -11.43 -21.08 -14.82
CA GLN A 79 -10.47 -22.02 -14.23
C GLN A 79 -9.08 -21.82 -14.81
N ASP A 80 -8.97 -21.57 -16.12
CA ASP A 80 -7.69 -21.24 -16.75
C ASP A 80 -7.16 -19.92 -16.21
N MET A 81 -8.05 -18.94 -16.02
CA MET A 81 -7.71 -17.68 -15.37
C MET A 81 -7.17 -17.91 -13.95
N ALA A 82 -7.84 -18.74 -13.13
CA ALA A 82 -7.38 -19.04 -11.78
C ALA A 82 -6.00 -19.74 -11.76
N LYS A 83 -5.71 -20.61 -12.74
CA LYS A 83 -4.39 -21.24 -12.88
C LYS A 83 -3.33 -20.22 -13.26
N LEU A 84 -3.65 -19.31 -14.17
CA LEU A 84 -2.75 -18.23 -14.59
C LEU A 84 -2.48 -17.28 -13.42
N GLU A 85 -3.51 -16.87 -12.68
CA GLU A 85 -3.38 -16.07 -11.46
C GLU A 85 -2.43 -16.72 -10.44
N ALA A 86 -2.57 -18.02 -10.18
CA ALA A 86 -1.69 -18.73 -9.26
C ALA A 86 -0.21 -18.75 -9.70
N LYS A 87 0.08 -18.60 -11.00
CA LYS A 87 1.46 -18.50 -11.52
C LYS A 87 2.12 -17.16 -11.17
N TYR A 88 1.36 -16.07 -11.21
CA TYR A 88 1.87 -14.71 -10.91
C TYR A 88 1.72 -14.35 -9.44
N PHE A 89 0.64 -14.80 -8.79
CA PHE A 89 0.23 -14.46 -7.44
C PHE A 89 -0.22 -15.72 -6.69
N PRO A 90 0.72 -16.59 -6.26
CA PRO A 90 0.40 -17.91 -5.70
C PRO A 90 -0.43 -17.88 -4.41
N THR A 91 -0.39 -16.77 -3.67
CA THR A 91 -1.11 -16.59 -2.40
C THR A 91 -2.45 -15.90 -2.55
N THR A 92 -2.78 -15.36 -3.74
CA THR A 92 -3.95 -14.53 -3.97
C THR A 92 -4.97 -15.29 -4.82
N LYS A 93 -6.24 -15.23 -4.42
CA LYS A 93 -7.32 -15.92 -5.13
C LYS A 93 -8.33 -14.90 -5.67
N GLY A 94 -8.57 -14.94 -6.98
CA GLY A 94 -9.68 -14.20 -7.57
C GLY A 94 -11.05 -14.81 -7.26
N SER A 95 -12.09 -13.98 -7.27
CA SER A 95 -13.48 -14.36 -7.01
C SER A 95 -14.30 -14.38 -8.31
N ASN A 96 -15.22 -15.33 -8.43
CA ASN A 96 -16.17 -15.38 -9.55
C ASN A 96 -17.52 -14.79 -9.11
N SER A 97 -18.16 -14.04 -10.00
CA SER A 97 -19.56 -13.65 -9.92
C SER A 97 -20.31 -14.31 -11.07
N LEU A 98 -21.11 -15.34 -10.76
CA LEU A 98 -21.88 -16.06 -11.76
C LEU A 98 -23.02 -15.21 -12.34
N SER A 99 -23.61 -14.32 -11.52
CA SER A 99 -24.67 -13.39 -11.94
C SER A 99 -24.16 -12.35 -12.93
N LYS A 100 -22.96 -11.79 -12.68
CA LYS A 100 -22.31 -10.80 -13.56
C LYS A 100 -21.44 -11.43 -14.64
N LYS A 101 -21.28 -12.76 -14.65
CA LYS A 101 -20.37 -13.53 -15.50
C LYS A 101 -18.94 -12.98 -15.50
N THR A 102 -18.48 -12.53 -14.34
CA THR A 102 -17.17 -11.89 -14.21
C THR A 102 -16.30 -12.62 -13.20
N ARG A 103 -14.99 -12.51 -13.37
CA ARG A 103 -13.98 -12.90 -12.39
C ARG A 103 -13.17 -11.68 -12.01
N ARG A 104 -13.15 -11.33 -10.73
CA ARG A 104 -12.33 -10.23 -10.19
C ARG A 104 -11.08 -10.83 -9.56
N PHE A 105 -9.92 -10.39 -10.01
CA PHE A 105 -8.65 -10.70 -9.38
C PHE A 105 -8.05 -9.42 -8.80
N GLU A 106 -7.70 -9.45 -7.52
CA GLU A 106 -7.26 -8.28 -6.76
C GLU A 106 -5.95 -8.61 -6.05
N ALA A 107 -4.84 -8.04 -6.54
CA ALA A 107 -3.54 -8.20 -5.89
C ALA A 107 -3.47 -7.35 -4.62
N THR A 108 -4.03 -6.15 -4.68
CA THR A 108 -4.28 -5.23 -3.56
C THR A 108 -5.49 -4.35 -3.90
N GLY A 109 -6.09 -3.66 -2.92
CA GLY A 109 -7.36 -2.93 -3.09
C GLY A 109 -7.43 -1.96 -4.29
N SER A 110 -6.32 -1.33 -4.64
CA SER A 110 -6.22 -0.41 -5.79
C SER A 110 -5.74 -1.07 -7.08
N TYR A 111 -5.28 -2.32 -7.03
CA TYR A 111 -4.67 -3.05 -8.14
C TYR A 111 -5.43 -4.34 -8.40
N PHE A 112 -6.45 -4.22 -9.24
CA PHE A 112 -7.32 -5.33 -9.63
C PHE A 112 -7.59 -5.33 -11.14
N ILE A 113 -8.01 -6.49 -11.63
CA ILE A 113 -8.55 -6.66 -12.98
C ILE A 113 -9.89 -7.39 -12.90
N VAL A 114 -10.77 -7.12 -13.87
CA VAL A 114 -12.07 -7.80 -13.97
C VAL A 114 -12.18 -8.46 -15.35
N SER A 115 -12.17 -9.78 -15.37
CA SER A 115 -12.40 -10.55 -16.58
C SER A 115 -13.89 -10.84 -16.76
N SER A 116 -14.43 -10.57 -17.94
CA SER A 116 -15.82 -10.83 -18.32
C SER A 116 -15.90 -12.04 -19.24
N PHE A 117 -16.89 -12.88 -19.03
CA PHE A 117 -17.12 -14.10 -19.78
C PHE A 117 -18.53 -14.13 -20.39
N ASP A 118 -18.70 -14.79 -21.53
CA ASP A 118 -19.96 -14.80 -22.27
C ASP A 118 -21.04 -15.65 -21.60
N LYS A 119 -20.64 -16.76 -20.97
CA LYS A 119 -21.58 -17.75 -20.44
C LYS A 119 -21.08 -18.45 -19.18
N VAL A 120 -22.03 -19.00 -18.44
CA VAL A 120 -21.79 -19.94 -17.34
C VAL A 120 -21.96 -21.35 -17.93
N ASP A 121 -20.90 -22.15 -17.91
CA ASP A 121 -20.96 -23.57 -18.23
C ASP A 121 -21.04 -24.40 -16.94
N GLU A 122 -21.77 -25.50 -16.96
CA GLU A 122 -21.85 -26.44 -15.85
C GLU A 122 -21.22 -27.77 -16.28
N ASP A 123 -20.20 -28.20 -15.53
CA ASP A 123 -19.60 -29.51 -15.77
C ASP A 123 -20.57 -30.60 -15.28
N LYS A 124 -21.14 -31.35 -16.23
CA LYS A 124 -22.13 -32.41 -15.97
C LYS A 124 -21.61 -33.53 -15.05
N LYS A 125 -20.29 -33.67 -14.87
CA LYS A 125 -19.69 -34.70 -13.99
C LYS A 125 -19.49 -34.24 -12.56
N THR A 126 -19.22 -32.96 -12.35
CA THR A 126 -18.85 -32.40 -11.05
C THR A 126 -19.90 -31.42 -10.51
N GLN A 127 -20.91 -31.07 -11.32
CA GLN A 127 -21.92 -30.03 -11.07
C GLN A 127 -21.31 -28.66 -10.76
N LEU A 128 -20.03 -28.44 -11.08
CA LEU A 128 -19.34 -27.18 -10.87
C LEU A 128 -19.68 -26.21 -11.99
N LYS A 129 -20.16 -25.03 -11.61
CA LYS A 129 -20.39 -23.91 -12.53
C LYS A 129 -19.08 -23.14 -12.75
N THR A 130 -18.70 -23.00 -14.00
CA THR A 130 -17.51 -22.27 -14.45
C THR A 130 -17.92 -21.18 -15.43
N LEU A 131 -17.12 -20.12 -15.53
CA LEU A 131 -17.33 -19.09 -16.56
C LEU A 131 -16.51 -19.46 -17.79
N SER A 132 -17.09 -19.29 -18.97
CA SER A 132 -16.48 -19.68 -20.26
C SER A 132 -16.70 -18.63 -21.33
N GLY A 133 -15.76 -18.58 -22.29
CA GLY A 133 -15.77 -17.62 -23.37
C GLY A 133 -15.29 -16.27 -22.86
N LEU A 134 -13.99 -16.14 -22.62
CA LEU A 134 -13.40 -14.87 -22.22
C LEU A 134 -13.72 -13.82 -23.30
N ASN A 135 -14.41 -12.76 -22.90
CA ASN A 135 -14.85 -11.68 -23.78
C ASN A 135 -13.94 -10.47 -23.65
N ASN A 136 -13.71 -10.02 -22.42
CA ASN A 136 -12.92 -8.83 -22.14
C ASN A 136 -12.18 -8.95 -20.80
N ILE A 137 -11.07 -8.23 -20.66
CA ILE A 137 -10.37 -8.00 -19.40
C ILE A 137 -10.34 -6.49 -19.16
N ASP A 138 -11.07 -6.05 -18.16
CA ASP A 138 -11.04 -4.67 -17.71
C ASP A 138 -9.80 -4.42 -16.85
N VAL A 139 -8.94 -3.54 -17.36
CA VAL A 139 -7.68 -3.07 -16.74
C VAL A 139 -7.77 -1.60 -16.31
N SER A 140 -8.96 -1.02 -16.26
CA SER A 140 -9.14 0.42 -15.99
C SER A 140 -8.55 0.86 -14.65
N ALA A 141 -8.58 -0.02 -13.65
CA ALA A 141 -7.90 0.22 -12.36
C ALA A 141 -6.37 0.37 -12.50
N LEU A 142 -5.73 -0.39 -13.39
CA LEU A 142 -4.29 -0.28 -13.67
C LEU A 142 -3.92 1.02 -14.38
N LEU A 143 -4.87 1.60 -15.12
CA LEU A 143 -4.74 2.87 -15.83
C LEU A 143 -5.06 4.08 -14.94
N GLY A 144 -5.43 3.88 -13.67
CA GLY A 144 -5.88 4.94 -12.78
C GLY A 144 -7.28 5.48 -13.14
N LEU A 145 -7.99 4.80 -14.05
CA LEU A 145 -9.35 5.10 -14.47
C LEU A 145 -10.31 4.25 -13.64
N VAL A 146 -10.37 4.48 -12.33
CA VAL A 146 -11.38 3.80 -11.51
C VAL A 146 -12.72 4.49 -11.78
N ALA A 147 -13.56 3.88 -12.62
CA ALA A 147 -14.99 4.17 -12.57
C ALA A 147 -15.47 3.83 -11.15
N PRO A 148 -16.28 4.70 -10.51
CA PRO A 148 -16.74 4.48 -9.14
C PRO A 148 -17.36 3.09 -9.04
N ALA A 149 -16.96 2.36 -8.00
CA ALA A 149 -17.49 1.04 -7.71
C ALA A 149 -19.01 1.07 -7.85
N ALA A 150 -19.56 0.24 -8.75
CA ALA A 150 -21.00 0.05 -8.81
C ALA A 150 -21.47 -0.29 -7.39
N PRO A 151 -22.49 0.43 -6.86
CA PRO A 151 -22.95 0.20 -5.51
C PRO A 151 -23.28 -1.28 -5.34
N ALA A 152 -22.91 -1.82 -4.18
CA ALA A 152 -23.29 -3.16 -3.78
C ALA A 152 -24.81 -3.32 -4.00
N PRO A 153 -25.29 -4.46 -4.51
CA PRO A 153 -26.73 -4.71 -4.53
C PRO A 153 -27.21 -4.56 -3.09
N SER A 154 -28.04 -3.55 -2.85
CA SER A 154 -28.84 -3.45 -1.64
C SER A 154 -29.57 -4.76 -1.49
N GLU A 155 -29.39 -5.40 -0.33
CA GLU A 155 -30.21 -6.53 0.10
C GLU A 155 -31.67 -6.16 -0.12
N GLU A 156 -32.31 -6.88 -1.04
CA GLU A 156 -33.74 -6.78 -1.30
C GLU A 156 -34.48 -7.13 -0.01
N GLU A 157 -35.48 -6.31 0.30
CA GLU A 157 -36.42 -6.44 1.38
C GLU A 157 -37.03 -7.85 1.39
N GLU A 158 -36.76 -8.63 2.44
CA GLU A 158 -37.58 -9.78 2.78
C GLU A 158 -38.90 -9.25 3.38
N GLU A 159 -39.87 -9.00 2.51
CA GLU A 159 -41.27 -8.84 2.88
C GLU A 159 -41.82 -10.24 3.20
N TYR A 160 -41.85 -10.58 4.49
CA TYR A 160 -42.51 -11.77 4.99
C TYR A 160 -44.02 -11.52 5.04
N GLU A 161 -44.78 -12.25 4.23
CA GLU A 161 -46.22 -12.44 4.39
C GLU A 161 -46.50 -13.16 5.74
N GLU A 162 -47.28 -12.53 6.61
CA GLU A 162 -48.22 -13.18 7.55
C GLU A 162 -49.50 -12.33 7.68
#